data_AF-A0A1Q9TMN5-F1
#
_entry.id   AF-A0A1Q9TMN5-F1
#
_cell.length_a   1.000
_cell.length_b   1.000
_cell.length_c   1.000
_cell.angle_alpha   90.00
_cell.angle_beta   90.00
_cell.angle_gamma   90.00
#
_symmetry.space_group_name_H-M   'P 1'
#
loop_
_entity.id
_entity.type
_entity.pdbx_description
1 polymer ?
#
loop_
_entity_poly.entity_id
_entity_poly.type
_entity_poly.pdbx_seq_one_letter_code
_entity_poly.pdbx_strand_id
1 'polypeptide(L)'
;MTTTSAAETVRSHREVRHAHEALQRALTGCADDTVRQALTRAADTLRTDPTLALEATGRRTIDLINELERQLKPLGRQAALARAHARLLADPDLSENDRQRQINQLGTINTTAIDQEEDLLDRLRDQALTLTKRARTDWENPEHLQGLARRMLPSQRVLTEIAESLRRSVSAAAALAPEEPQVRRLLALAEQIHP
;
A
#
# COMPACT_ATOMS: atom_id res chain seq x y z
N MET A 1 -14.06 -28.00 -17.43
CA MET A 1 -14.10 -26.65 -16.85
C MET A 1 -13.61 -26.75 -15.42
N THR A 2 -12.38 -26.34 -15.13
CA THR A 2 -11.83 -26.33 -13.77
C THR A 2 -12.44 -25.15 -13.02
N THR A 3 -13.29 -25.43 -12.05
CA THR A 3 -13.81 -24.43 -11.12
C THR A 3 -12.67 -23.92 -10.24
N THR A 4 -12.16 -22.73 -10.56
CA THR A 4 -11.19 -22.00 -9.73
C THR A 4 -11.78 -21.82 -8.33
N SER A 5 -11.04 -22.22 -7.30
CA SER A 5 -11.50 -22.06 -5.91
C SER A 5 -11.57 -20.58 -5.52
N ALA A 6 -12.39 -20.23 -4.51
CA ALA A 6 -12.45 -18.85 -4.00
C ALA A 6 -11.07 -18.36 -3.53
N ALA A 7 -10.28 -19.25 -2.92
CA ALA A 7 -8.91 -18.97 -2.51
C ALA A 7 -7.99 -18.62 -3.69
N GLU A 8 -8.08 -19.38 -4.79
CA GLU A 8 -7.30 -19.12 -6.01
C GLU A 8 -7.72 -17.83 -6.71
N THR A 9 -9.02 -17.50 -6.66
CA THR A 9 -9.55 -16.22 -7.16
C THR A 9 -9.00 -15.04 -6.36
N VAL A 10 -8.95 -15.13 -5.04
CA VAL A 10 -8.36 -14.09 -4.18
C VAL A 10 -6.87 -13.93 -4.48
N ARG A 11 -6.10 -15.02 -4.55
CA ARG A 11 -4.65 -14.96 -4.81
C ARG A 11 -4.31 -14.37 -6.18
N SER A 12 -5.13 -14.65 -7.19
CA SER A 12 -4.96 -14.10 -8.55
C SER A 12 -5.58 -12.71 -8.73
N HIS A 13 -6.26 -12.18 -7.71
CA HIS A 13 -6.89 -10.87 -7.78
C HIS A 13 -5.87 -9.77 -8.04
N ARG A 14 -6.25 -8.81 -8.90
CA ARG A 14 -5.37 -7.72 -9.35
C ARG A 14 -4.75 -6.96 -8.18
N GLU A 15 -5.56 -6.53 -7.21
CA GLU A 15 -5.09 -5.75 -6.05
C GLU A 15 -4.09 -6.53 -5.18
N VAL A 16 -4.32 -7.83 -4.97
CA VAL A 16 -3.42 -8.71 -4.20
C VAL A 16 -2.07 -8.81 -4.89
N ARG A 17 -2.08 -9.04 -6.21
CA ARG A 17 -0.86 -9.06 -7.02
C ARG A 17 -0.11 -7.72 -7.00
N HIS A 18 -0.81 -6.60 -7.16
CA HIS A 18 -0.17 -5.27 -7.08
C HIS A 18 0.49 -5.04 -5.72
N ALA A 19 -0.16 -5.44 -4.63
CA ALA A 19 0.41 -5.31 -3.28
C ALA A 19 1.69 -6.17 -3.13
N HIS A 20 1.67 -7.41 -3.61
CA HIS A 20 2.86 -8.27 -3.64
C HIS A 20 4.00 -7.68 -4.48
N GLU A 21 3.70 -7.22 -5.69
CA GLU A 21 4.68 -6.62 -6.59
C GLU A 21 5.28 -5.32 -6.01
N ALA A 22 4.48 -4.52 -5.31
CA ALA A 22 4.96 -3.32 -4.63
C ALA A 22 5.96 -3.66 -3.51
N LEU A 23 5.62 -4.59 -2.62
CA LEU A 23 6.52 -5.01 -1.54
C LEU A 23 7.77 -5.71 -2.07
N GLN A 24 7.65 -6.52 -3.13
CA GLN A 24 8.81 -7.19 -3.72
C GLN A 24 9.79 -6.19 -4.37
N ARG A 25 9.26 -5.15 -5.04
CA ARG A 25 10.10 -4.06 -5.55
C ARG A 25 10.79 -3.30 -4.43
N ALA A 26 10.08 -3.02 -3.34
CA ALA A 26 10.65 -2.38 -2.16
C ALA A 26 11.80 -3.23 -1.56
N LEU A 27 11.58 -4.54 -1.39
CA LEU A 27 12.58 -5.49 -0.90
C LEU A 27 13.84 -5.53 -1.77
N THR A 28 13.67 -5.58 -3.09
CA THR A 28 14.80 -5.68 -4.03
C THR A 28 15.68 -4.43 -4.01
N GLY A 29 15.08 -3.26 -3.77
CA GLY A 29 15.81 -1.99 -3.70
C GLY A 29 16.31 -1.60 -2.30
N CYS A 30 16.11 -2.45 -1.29
CA CYS A 30 16.38 -2.13 0.11
C CYS A 30 17.75 -2.64 0.56
N ALA A 31 18.67 -1.72 0.85
CA ALA A 31 20.00 -2.04 1.37
C ALA A 31 20.03 -2.16 2.91
N ASP A 32 19.14 -1.46 3.61
CA ASP A 32 19.08 -1.44 5.07
C ASP A 32 18.41 -2.72 5.63
N ASP A 33 19.10 -3.40 6.56
CA ASP A 33 18.62 -4.67 7.11
C ASP A 33 17.36 -4.52 7.98
N THR A 34 17.21 -3.41 8.70
CA THR A 34 16.02 -3.14 9.50
C THR A 34 14.81 -2.97 8.60
N VAL A 35 14.94 -2.13 7.58
CA VAL A 35 13.87 -1.89 6.60
C VAL A 35 13.54 -3.20 5.88
N ARG A 36 14.55 -3.97 5.46
CA ARG A 36 14.36 -5.27 4.82
C ARG A 36 13.58 -6.25 5.70
N GLN A 37 13.87 -6.32 6.98
CA GLN A 37 13.14 -7.18 7.93
C GLN A 37 11.66 -6.80 8.03
N ALA A 38 11.35 -5.50 8.16
CA ALA A 38 9.98 -5.02 8.23
C ALA A 38 9.20 -5.30 6.93
N LEU A 39 9.81 -5.05 5.77
CA LEU A 39 9.24 -5.35 4.46
C LEU A 39 9.02 -6.85 4.26
N THR A 40 9.97 -7.68 4.70
CA THR A 40 9.87 -9.15 4.61
C THR A 40 8.69 -9.64 5.44
N ARG A 41 8.57 -9.16 6.68
CA ARG A 41 7.42 -9.47 7.54
C ARG A 41 6.11 -9.06 6.88
N ALA A 42 6.03 -7.88 6.27
CA ALA A 42 4.82 -7.45 5.55
C ALA A 42 4.50 -8.34 4.35
N ALA A 43 5.51 -8.72 3.55
CA ALA A 43 5.36 -9.59 2.40
C ALA A 43 4.92 -11.01 2.78
N ASP A 44 5.49 -11.57 3.84
CA ASP A 44 5.11 -12.87 4.40
C ASP A 44 3.69 -12.85 4.96
N THR A 45 3.31 -11.73 5.59
CA THR A 45 1.95 -11.50 6.10
C THR A 45 0.94 -11.53 4.95
N LEU A 46 1.19 -10.82 3.84
CA LEU A 46 0.31 -10.86 2.67
C LEU A 46 0.26 -12.23 1.99
N ARG A 47 1.37 -12.98 2.02
CA ARG A 47 1.40 -14.34 1.50
C ARG A 47 0.54 -15.28 2.35
N THR A 48 0.55 -15.05 3.66
CA THR A 48 -0.25 -15.82 4.63
C THR A 48 -1.72 -15.47 4.53
N ASP A 49 -2.07 -14.18 4.43
CA ASP A 49 -3.43 -13.67 4.30
C ASP A 49 -3.52 -12.64 3.16
N PRO A 50 -3.89 -13.07 1.94
CA PRO A 50 -4.02 -12.19 0.78
C PRO A 50 -5.23 -11.26 0.87
N THR A 51 -6.22 -11.55 1.75
CA THR A 51 -7.45 -10.75 1.84
C THR A 51 -7.17 -9.34 2.39
N LEU A 52 -6.08 -9.17 3.15
CA LEU A 52 -5.65 -7.87 3.67
C LEU A 52 -5.45 -6.81 2.58
N ALA A 53 -5.01 -7.20 1.38
CA ALA A 53 -4.84 -6.27 0.26
C ALA A 53 -6.19 -5.81 -0.34
N LEU A 54 -7.28 -6.54 -0.08
CA LEU A 54 -8.63 -6.19 -0.51
C LEU A 54 -9.35 -5.29 0.52
N GLU A 55 -8.96 -5.41 1.79
CA GLU A 55 -9.52 -4.59 2.85
C GLU A 55 -8.99 -3.15 2.79
N ALA A 56 -9.88 -2.16 2.89
CA ALA A 56 -9.49 -0.74 2.83
C ALA A 56 -8.39 -0.38 3.83
N THR A 57 -8.51 -0.83 5.08
CA THR A 57 -7.49 -0.57 6.11
C THR A 57 -6.21 -1.36 5.84
N GLY A 58 -6.28 -2.57 5.30
CA GLY A 58 -5.08 -3.37 4.99
C GLY A 58 -4.30 -2.76 3.83
N ARG A 59 -4.98 -2.36 2.76
CA ARG A 59 -4.42 -1.60 1.65
C ARG A 59 -3.74 -0.31 2.12
N ARG A 60 -4.42 0.49 2.96
CA ARG A 60 -3.82 1.72 3.54
C ARG A 60 -2.55 1.43 4.33
N THR A 61 -2.50 0.36 5.11
CA THR A 61 -1.29 -0.04 5.86
C THR A 61 -0.16 -0.41 4.91
N ILE A 62 -0.43 -1.14 3.82
CA ILE A 62 0.57 -1.51 2.80
C ILE A 62 1.08 -0.26 2.06
N ASP A 63 0.18 0.64 1.68
CA ASP A 63 0.53 1.91 1.04
C ASP A 63 1.43 2.75 1.96
N LEU A 64 1.10 2.81 3.25
CA LEU A 64 1.92 3.52 4.24
C LEU A 64 3.29 2.87 4.43
N ILE A 65 3.39 1.53 4.47
CA ILE A 65 4.68 0.82 4.51
C ILE A 65 5.56 1.21 3.32
N ASN A 66 4.99 1.21 2.11
CA ASN A 66 5.72 1.60 0.90
C ASN A 66 6.14 3.08 0.92
N GLU A 67 5.28 3.97 1.44
CA GLU A 67 5.60 5.38 1.56
C GLU A 67 6.70 5.64 2.60
N LEU A 68 6.68 4.95 3.74
CA LEU A 68 7.75 5.03 4.74
C LEU A 68 9.09 4.54 4.19
N GLU A 69 9.09 3.42 3.45
CA GLU A 69 10.29 2.92 2.74
C GLU A 69 10.86 3.96 1.76
N ARG A 70 9.97 4.60 0.99
CA ARG A 70 10.35 5.64 0.02
C ARG A 70 11.00 6.84 0.70
N GLN A 71 10.48 7.26 1.87
CA GLN A 71 11.02 8.37 2.66
C GLN A 71 12.35 8.02 3.34
N LEU A 72 12.51 6.77 3.79
CA LEU A 72 13.73 6.30 4.45
C LEU A 72 14.94 6.28 3.50
N LYS A 73 14.76 6.01 2.20
CA LYS A 73 15.87 5.96 1.22
C LYS A 73 16.76 7.21 1.21
N PRO A 74 16.26 8.43 0.96
CA PRO A 74 17.08 9.63 1.00
C PRO A 74 17.52 9.99 2.43
N LEU A 75 16.65 9.75 3.42
CA LEU A 75 16.93 10.11 4.81
C LEU A 75 18.07 9.30 5.42
N GLY A 76 18.15 8.00 5.14
CA GLY A 76 19.24 7.16 5.62
C GLY A 76 20.62 7.58 5.09
N ARG A 77 20.67 8.16 3.89
CA ARG A 77 21.91 8.80 3.39
C ARG A 77 22.29 10.03 4.20
N GLN A 78 21.31 10.87 4.54
CA GLN A 78 21.55 12.06 5.37
C GLN A 78 21.96 11.67 6.79
N ALA A 79 21.30 10.68 7.37
CA ALA A 79 21.63 10.16 8.69
C ALA A 79 23.03 9.51 8.72
N ALA A 80 23.43 8.82 7.65
CA ALA A 80 24.80 8.30 7.52
C ALA A 80 25.85 9.42 7.53
N LEU A 81 25.60 10.52 6.81
CA LEU A 81 26.47 11.71 6.84
C LEU A 81 26.50 12.37 8.23
N ALA A 82 25.35 12.50 8.88
CA ALA A 82 25.26 13.05 10.23
C ALA A 82 25.99 12.18 11.26
N ARG A 83 25.89 10.85 11.16
CA ARG A 83 26.68 9.90 11.98
C ARG A 83 28.18 10.01 11.70
N ALA A 84 28.58 10.14 10.44
CA ALA A 84 29.99 10.35 10.08
C ALA A 84 30.52 11.65 10.68
N HIS A 85 29.76 12.75 10.58
CA HIS A 85 30.10 14.02 11.21
C HIS A 85 30.24 13.90 12.73
N ALA A 86 29.27 13.27 13.41
CA ALA A 86 29.33 13.04 14.85
C ALA A 86 30.56 12.22 15.26
N ARG A 87 30.92 11.20 14.46
CA ARG A 87 32.14 10.40 14.69
C ARG A 87 33.41 11.24 14.57
N LEU A 88 33.54 12.08 13.54
CA LEU A 88 34.71 12.95 13.36
C LEU A 88 34.88 13.96 14.49
N LEU A 89 33.78 14.51 15.01
CA LEU A 89 33.81 15.42 16.15
C LEU A 89 34.23 14.71 17.45
N ALA A 90 33.85 13.44 17.61
CA ALA A 90 34.14 12.65 18.79
C ALA A 90 35.50 11.92 18.73
N ASP A 91 36.18 11.92 17.58
CA ASP A 91 37.45 11.21 17.40
C ASP A 91 38.61 11.97 18.09
N PRO A 92 39.20 11.41 19.16
CA PRO A 92 40.27 12.05 19.91
C PRO A 92 41.62 11.98 19.22
N ASP A 93 41.81 11.05 18.27
CA ASP A 93 43.10 10.79 17.61
C ASP A 93 43.32 11.67 16.38
N LEU A 94 42.26 12.35 15.93
CA LEU A 94 42.28 13.28 14.81
C LEU A 94 42.81 14.66 15.23
N SER A 95 43.85 15.13 14.52
CA SER A 95 44.31 16.52 14.63
C SER A 95 43.20 17.50 14.25
N GLU A 96 43.17 18.68 14.87
CA GLU A 96 42.11 19.68 14.60
C GLU A 96 42.03 20.08 13.12
N ASN A 97 43.19 20.21 12.47
CA ASN A 97 43.28 20.52 11.04
C ASN A 97 42.72 19.40 10.15
N ASP A 98 43.01 18.14 10.48
CA ASP A 98 42.52 17.00 9.70
C ASP A 98 41.03 16.76 9.96
N ARG A 99 40.56 16.95 11.19
CA ARG A 99 39.14 16.91 11.55
C ARG A 99 38.35 17.93 10.73
N GLN A 100 38.80 19.19 10.70
CA GLN A 100 38.11 20.24 9.95
C GLN A 100 38.10 19.95 8.44
N ARG A 101 39.21 19.44 7.88
CA ARG A 101 39.27 19.03 6.46
C ARG A 101 38.26 17.93 6.14
N GLN A 102 38.18 16.88 6.97
CA GLN A 102 37.25 15.78 6.75
C GLN A 102 35.79 16.20 6.93
N ILE A 103 35.49 17.04 7.93
CA ILE A 103 34.15 17.62 8.11
C ILE A 103 33.74 18.44 6.88
N ASN A 104 34.64 19.28 6.36
CA ASN A 104 34.36 20.08 5.17
C ASN A 104 34.07 19.23 3.92
N GLN A 105 34.65 18.02 3.82
CA GLN A 105 34.39 17.09 2.72
C GLN A 105 33.00 16.44 2.77
N LEU A 106 32.37 16.37 3.95
CA LEU A 106 31.01 15.85 4.09
C LEU A 106 29.94 16.78 3.49
N GLY A 107 30.27 18.06 3.29
CA GLY A 107 29.36 19.05 2.72
C GLY A 107 28.25 19.46 3.70
N THR A 108 27.04 19.72 3.18
CA THR A 108 25.90 20.13 4.00
C THR A 108 25.32 18.94 4.77
N ILE A 109 25.35 19.04 6.09
CA ILE A 109 24.88 18.00 7.00
C ILE A 109 23.54 18.41 7.61
N ASN A 110 22.54 17.52 7.53
CA ASN A 110 21.31 17.62 8.30
C ASN A 110 21.51 16.90 9.65
N THR A 111 21.70 17.64 10.73
CA THR A 111 21.99 17.06 12.05
C THR A 111 20.80 16.34 12.68
N THR A 112 19.56 16.68 12.29
CA THR A 112 18.34 16.01 12.81
C THR A 112 17.98 14.74 12.03
N ALA A 113 18.72 14.42 10.96
CA ALA A 113 18.41 13.26 10.11
C ALA A 113 18.50 11.92 10.85
N ILE A 114 19.33 11.83 11.89
CA ILE A 114 19.48 10.59 12.68
C ILE A 114 18.17 10.29 13.42
N ASP A 115 17.66 11.27 14.17
CA ASP A 115 16.42 11.12 14.96
C ASP A 115 15.22 10.89 14.04
N GLN A 116 15.15 11.63 12.93
CA GLN A 116 14.09 11.46 11.93
C GLN A 116 14.12 10.06 11.28
N GLU A 117 15.31 9.50 11.03
CA GLU A 117 15.44 8.15 10.49
C GLU A 117 14.92 7.12 11.50
N GLU A 118 15.31 7.25 12.78
CA GLU A 118 14.86 6.36 13.85
C GLU A 118 13.33 6.38 14.01
N ASP A 119 12.72 7.57 14.04
CA ASP A 119 11.27 7.74 14.10
C ASP A 119 10.55 7.05 12.93
N LEU A 120 11.07 7.17 11.70
CA LEU A 120 10.48 6.53 10.53
C LEU A 120 10.69 5.01 10.54
N LEU A 121 11.83 4.52 11.02
CA LEU A 121 12.09 3.09 11.18
C LEU A 121 11.12 2.47 12.19
N ASP A 122 10.87 3.13 13.31
CA ASP A 122 9.93 2.65 14.32
C ASP A 122 8.49 2.64 13.78
N ARG A 123 8.07 3.71 13.09
CA ARG A 123 6.77 3.73 12.42
C ARG A 123 6.64 2.62 11.38
N LEU A 124 7.69 2.32 10.61
CA LEU A 124 7.68 1.23 9.63
C LEU A 124 7.50 -0.14 10.32
N ARG A 125 8.26 -0.38 11.40
CA ARG A 125 8.14 -1.61 12.21
C ARG A 125 6.73 -1.76 12.79
N ASP A 126 6.16 -0.68 13.30
CA ASP A 126 4.81 -0.66 13.86
C ASP A 126 3.73 -0.96 12.82
N GLN A 127 3.87 -0.43 11.61
CA GLN A 127 2.93 -0.74 10.52
C GLN A 127 3.05 -2.20 10.06
N ALA A 128 4.27 -2.73 9.93
CA ALA A 128 4.48 -4.14 9.61
C ALA A 128 3.89 -5.06 10.69
N LEU A 129 4.05 -4.71 11.97
CA LEU A 129 3.44 -5.44 13.08
C LEU A 129 1.91 -5.32 13.08
N THR A 130 1.37 -4.13 12.79
CA THR A 130 -0.08 -3.90 12.69
C THR A 130 -0.70 -4.77 11.60
N LEU A 131 -0.03 -4.87 10.45
CA LEU A 131 -0.46 -5.77 9.37
C LEU A 131 -0.42 -7.23 9.82
N THR A 132 0.67 -7.65 10.48
CA THR A 132 0.83 -9.01 11.01
C THR A 132 -0.27 -9.39 11.99
N LYS A 133 -0.60 -8.50 12.93
CA LYS A 133 -1.65 -8.72 13.95
C LYS A 133 -3.05 -8.89 13.35
N ARG A 134 -3.28 -8.38 12.15
CA ARG A 134 -4.57 -8.46 11.46
C ARG A 134 -4.69 -9.71 10.58
N ALA A 135 -3.57 -10.33 10.23
CA ALA A 135 -3.58 -11.49 9.36
C ALA A 135 -4.27 -12.67 10.01
N ARG A 136 -5.10 -13.34 9.22
CA ARG A 136 -5.80 -14.55 9.61
C ARG A 136 -5.10 -15.77 9.02
N THR A 137 -4.80 -16.73 9.88
CA THR A 137 -4.34 -18.06 9.43
C THR A 137 -5.46 -18.85 8.74
N ASP A 138 -6.72 -18.52 9.04
CA ASP A 138 -7.94 -19.12 8.48
C ASP A 138 -8.63 -18.24 7.43
N TRP A 139 -7.89 -17.39 6.71
CA TRP A 139 -8.48 -16.43 5.74
C TRP A 139 -9.36 -17.09 4.67
N GLU A 140 -9.14 -18.37 4.34
CA GLU A 140 -9.95 -19.13 3.38
C GLU A 140 -11.33 -19.53 3.94
N ASN A 141 -11.62 -19.22 5.21
CA ASN A 141 -12.91 -19.49 5.84
C ASN A 141 -14.07 -18.86 5.03
N PRO A 142 -15.06 -19.66 4.59
CA PRO A 142 -16.19 -19.15 3.80
C PRO A 142 -16.96 -18.00 4.45
N GLU A 143 -17.14 -18.01 5.77
CA GLU A 143 -17.85 -16.93 6.48
C GLU A 143 -17.06 -15.62 6.41
N HIS A 144 -15.74 -15.70 6.52
CA HIS A 144 -14.86 -14.54 6.37
C HIS A 144 -14.93 -13.97 4.96
N LEU A 145 -14.80 -14.82 3.93
CA LEU A 145 -14.87 -14.41 2.53
C LEU A 145 -16.25 -13.82 2.19
N GLN A 146 -17.33 -14.38 2.72
CA GLN A 146 -18.67 -13.82 2.54
C GLN A 146 -18.80 -12.46 3.23
N GLY A 147 -18.27 -12.33 4.45
CA GLY A 147 -18.24 -11.05 5.17
C GLY A 147 -17.45 -9.97 4.42
N LEU A 148 -16.29 -10.35 3.86
CA LEU A 148 -15.48 -9.46 3.04
C LEU A 148 -16.24 -9.04 1.78
N ALA A 149 -16.84 -9.98 1.05
CA ALA A 149 -17.62 -9.70 -0.14
C ALA A 149 -18.76 -8.69 0.16
N ARG A 150 -19.49 -8.88 1.25
CA ARG A 150 -20.57 -7.95 1.67
C ARG A 150 -20.04 -6.53 1.95
N ARG A 151 -18.87 -6.40 2.57
CA ARG A 151 -18.23 -5.09 2.84
C ARG A 151 -17.72 -4.40 1.58
N MET A 152 -17.39 -5.17 0.55
CA MET A 152 -16.90 -4.66 -0.73
C MET A 152 -18.02 -4.30 -1.71
N LEU A 153 -19.27 -4.69 -1.42
CA LEU A 153 -20.41 -4.27 -2.24
C LEU A 153 -20.54 -2.74 -2.21
N PRO A 154 -20.89 -2.11 -3.35
CA PRO A 154 -21.16 -0.68 -3.39
C PRO A 154 -22.26 -0.31 -2.41
N SER A 155 -22.17 0.87 -1.80
CA SER A 155 -23.25 1.40 -0.98
C SER A 155 -24.49 1.69 -1.84
N GLN A 156 -25.67 1.74 -1.22
CA GLN A 156 -26.91 2.08 -1.93
C GLN A 156 -26.78 3.38 -2.72
N ARG A 157 -26.14 4.40 -2.12
CA ARG A 157 -25.87 5.68 -2.78
C ARG A 157 -25.05 5.52 -4.06
N VAL A 158 -24.00 4.70 -4.03
CA VAL A 158 -23.17 4.43 -5.23
C VAL A 158 -23.99 3.70 -6.29
N LEU A 159 -24.85 2.76 -5.90
CA LEU A 159 -25.77 2.09 -6.82
C LEU A 159 -26.76 3.09 -7.46
N THR A 160 -27.30 4.05 -6.68
CA THR A 160 -28.13 5.14 -7.19
C THR A 160 -27.37 5.98 -8.21
N GLU A 161 -26.15 6.41 -7.89
CA GLU A 161 -25.31 7.24 -8.76
C GLU A 161 -24.98 6.50 -10.09
N ILE A 162 -24.75 5.19 -10.04
CA ILE A 162 -24.55 4.35 -11.23
C ILE A 162 -25.84 4.29 -12.07
N ALA A 163 -26.98 4.03 -11.45
CA ALA A 163 -28.27 3.99 -12.15
C ALA A 163 -28.59 5.33 -12.83
N GLU A 164 -28.37 6.45 -12.13
CA GLU A 164 -28.53 7.80 -12.68
C GLU A 164 -27.54 8.09 -13.81
N SER A 165 -26.29 7.65 -13.68
CA SER A 165 -25.29 7.79 -14.75
C SER A 165 -25.73 7.03 -16.01
N LEU A 166 -26.23 5.80 -15.87
CA LEU A 166 -26.76 5.01 -16.99
C LEU A 166 -27.94 5.73 -17.66
N ARG A 167 -28.93 6.20 -16.89
CA ARG A 167 -30.09 6.96 -17.41
C ARG A 167 -29.64 8.21 -18.18
N ARG A 168 -28.68 8.98 -17.63
CA ARG A 168 -28.14 10.18 -18.28
C ARG A 168 -27.43 9.84 -19.59
N SER A 169 -26.61 8.79 -19.61
CA SER A 169 -25.86 8.38 -20.80
C SER A 169 -26.75 7.96 -21.98
N VAL A 170 -27.95 7.43 -21.71
CA VAL A 170 -28.89 7.00 -22.77
C VAL A 170 -30.00 8.02 -23.06
N SER A 171 -30.08 9.12 -22.31
CA SER A 171 -31.20 10.08 -22.37
C SER A 171 -31.48 10.62 -23.79
N ALA A 172 -30.43 11.03 -24.51
CA ALA A 172 -30.59 11.54 -25.87
C ALA A 172 -31.06 10.46 -26.86
N ALA A 173 -30.50 9.25 -26.77
CA ALA A 173 -30.92 8.12 -27.61
C ALA A 173 -32.36 7.69 -27.29
N ALA A 174 -32.75 7.69 -26.01
CA ALA A 174 -34.10 7.40 -25.58
C ALA A 174 -35.13 8.43 -26.07
N ALA A 175 -34.75 9.70 -26.16
CA ALA A 175 -35.61 10.75 -26.71
C ALA A 175 -35.84 10.60 -28.23
N LEU A 176 -34.87 10.02 -28.96
CA LEU A 176 -34.93 9.86 -30.41
C LEU A 176 -35.53 8.51 -30.84
N ALA A 177 -35.20 7.44 -30.14
CA ALA A 177 -35.59 6.07 -30.46
C ALA A 177 -35.84 5.25 -29.18
N PRO A 178 -36.97 5.46 -28.48
CA PRO A 178 -37.25 4.80 -27.20
C PRO A 178 -37.42 3.28 -27.31
N GLU A 179 -37.85 2.79 -28.48
CA GLU A 179 -38.04 1.36 -28.74
C GLU A 179 -36.76 0.63 -29.18
N GLU A 180 -35.65 1.35 -29.34
CA GLU A 180 -34.37 0.74 -29.68
C GLU A 180 -33.97 -0.27 -28.60
N PRO A 181 -33.74 -1.56 -28.93
CA PRO A 181 -33.50 -2.61 -27.93
C PRO A 181 -32.37 -2.31 -26.94
N GLN A 182 -31.32 -1.62 -27.39
CA GLN A 182 -30.19 -1.24 -26.53
C GLN A 182 -30.58 -0.17 -25.51
N VAL A 183 -31.42 0.79 -25.89
CA VAL A 183 -31.96 1.82 -24.99
C VAL A 183 -32.82 1.18 -23.91
N ARG A 184 -33.77 0.31 -24.29
CA ARG A 184 -34.64 -0.39 -23.34
C ARG A 184 -33.84 -1.25 -22.36
N ARG A 185 -32.80 -1.95 -22.84
CA ARG A 185 -31.93 -2.79 -22.00
C ARG A 185 -31.18 -1.98 -20.95
N LEU A 186 -30.62 -0.83 -21.33
CA LEU A 186 -29.83 0.02 -20.41
C LEU A 186 -30.72 0.73 -19.38
N LEU A 187 -31.93 1.16 -19.78
CA LEU A 187 -32.91 1.73 -18.84
C LEU A 187 -33.41 0.67 -17.84
N ALA A 188 -33.76 -0.53 -18.31
CA ALA A 188 -34.16 -1.63 -17.44
C ALA A 188 -33.05 -2.03 -16.46
N LEU A 189 -31.78 -2.00 -16.89
CA LEU A 189 -30.64 -2.25 -16.00
C LEU A 189 -30.53 -1.17 -14.91
N ALA A 190 -30.73 0.10 -15.26
CA ALA A 190 -30.72 1.19 -14.29
C ALA A 190 -31.85 1.05 -13.25
N GLU A 191 -33.04 0.61 -13.67
CA GLU A 191 -34.17 0.30 -12.78
C GLU A 191 -33.90 -0.91 -11.88
N GLN A 192 -33.24 -1.95 -12.39
CA GLN A 192 -32.88 -3.13 -11.58
C GLN A 192 -31.81 -2.83 -10.52
N ILE A 193 -30.86 -1.93 -10.82
CA ILE A 193 -29.81 -1.51 -9.88
C ILE A 193 -30.40 -0.66 -8.76
N HIS A 194 -31.39 0.17 -9.07
CA HIS A 194 -32.06 1.04 -8.12
C HIS A 194 -33.55 1.15 -8.46
N PRO A 195 -34.39 0.26 -7.90
CA PRO A 195 -35.83 0.35 -8.05
C PRO A 195 -36.38 1.63 -7.40
#